data_AF-A0A3B9UXK9-F1
#
_entry.id   AF-A0A3B9UXK9-F1
#
_cell.length_a   1.000
_cell.length_b   1.000
_cell.length_c   1.000
_cell.angle_alpha   90.00
_cell.angle_beta   90.00
_cell.angle_gamma   90.00
#
_symmetry.space_group_name_H-M   'P 1'
#
loop_
_entity.id
_entity.type
_entity.pdbx_description
1 polymer ?
#
loop_
_entity_poly.entity_id
_entity_poly.type
_entity_poly.pdbx_seq_one_letter_code
_entity_poly.pdbx_strand_id
1 'polypeptide(L)'
;MELSKKQQQIVNSRFNGCLIIKGEEHRGKTLTAIHRAIHLKNNYCLYNDDNIIMIIPNDEEKEDILNIYEKEQESGILTLFSYNNQSFNVFTIDEIIESKFQQIKSNKSLIEDSIRAEILKECIIELKKQKKRSKILKEEYVSYFLEEFDY
;
A
#
# COMPACT_ATOMS: atom_id res chain seq x y z
N MET A 1 -20.82 -3.62 -12.84
CA MET A 1 -21.33 -4.89 -12.25
C MET A 1 -22.41 -4.51 -11.24
N GLU A 2 -23.47 -5.32 -11.02
CA GLU A 2 -24.49 -4.92 -10.04
C GLU A 2 -24.09 -5.27 -8.60
N LEU A 3 -23.98 -4.25 -7.76
CA LEU A 3 -23.78 -4.40 -6.32
C LEU A 3 -25.04 -4.95 -5.64
N SER A 4 -24.86 -5.87 -4.68
CA SER A 4 -25.96 -6.30 -3.80
C SER A 4 -26.47 -5.14 -2.93
N LYS A 5 -27.70 -5.26 -2.41
CA LYS A 5 -28.29 -4.24 -1.52
C LYS A 5 -27.40 -3.88 -0.33
N LYS A 6 -26.71 -4.85 0.27
CA LYS A 6 -25.79 -4.61 1.39
C LYS A 6 -24.56 -3.82 0.95
N GLN A 7 -23.97 -4.16 -0.20
CA GLN A 7 -22.84 -3.43 -0.74
C GLN A 7 -23.22 -2.00 -1.14
N GLN A 8 -24.41 -1.79 -1.73
CA GLN A 8 -24.94 -0.46 -2.01
C GLN A 8 -25.14 0.38 -0.74
N GLN A 9 -25.63 -0.22 0.34
CA GLN A 9 -25.75 0.46 1.63
C GLN A 9 -24.38 0.89 2.17
N ILE A 10 -23.35 0.05 2.04
CA ILE A 10 -21.97 0.39 2.40
C ILE A 10 -21.45 1.53 1.52
N VAL A 11 -21.62 1.43 0.20
CA VAL A 11 -21.18 2.43 -0.78
C VAL A 11 -21.81 3.80 -0.55
N ASN A 12 -23.08 3.85 -0.17
CA ASN A 12 -23.82 5.10 0.06
C ASN A 12 -23.83 5.56 1.52
N SER A 13 -23.17 4.81 2.42
CA SER A 13 -23.14 5.16 3.84
C SER A 13 -22.51 6.53 4.09
N ARG A 14 -23.00 7.29 5.07
CA ARG A 14 -22.37 8.56 5.44
C ARG A 14 -21.02 8.30 6.11
N PHE A 15 -20.01 9.10 5.78
CA PHE A 15 -18.70 8.99 6.43
C PHE A 15 -18.75 9.47 7.88
N ASN A 16 -18.43 8.57 8.82
CA ASN A 16 -18.38 8.82 10.27
C ASN A 16 -16.96 8.61 10.84
N GLY A 17 -15.91 8.81 10.05
CA GLY A 17 -14.50 8.68 10.46
C GLY A 17 -13.84 7.37 10.03
N CYS A 18 -14.36 6.21 10.44
CA CYS A 18 -13.83 4.91 10.03
C CYS A 18 -14.97 3.93 9.71
N LEU A 19 -14.80 3.15 8.66
CA LEU A 19 -15.72 2.10 8.25
C LEU A 19 -14.95 0.80 8.06
N ILE A 20 -15.32 -0.22 8.83
CA ILE A 20 -14.74 -1.56 8.72
C ILE A 20 -15.71 -2.45 7.96
N ILE A 21 -15.27 -2.96 6.81
CA ILE A 21 -16.05 -3.88 5.98
C ILE A 21 -15.53 -5.30 6.25
N LYS A 22 -16.41 -6.18 6.76
CA LYS A 22 -16.12 -7.59 7.00
C LYS A 22 -16.94 -8.46 6.06
N GLY A 23 -16.33 -9.53 5.57
CA GLY A 23 -17.01 -10.50 4.70
C GLY A 23 -16.09 -11.68 4.38
N GLU A 24 -16.69 -12.79 3.97
CA GLU A 24 -15.98 -13.96 3.49
C GLU A 24 -15.13 -13.62 2.25
N GLU A 25 -14.22 -14.54 1.91
CA GLU A 25 -13.44 -14.46 0.68
C GLU A 25 -14.35 -14.36 -0.55
N HIS A 26 -13.90 -13.67 -1.60
CA HIS A 26 -14.61 -13.57 -2.89
C HIS A 26 -16.04 -12.97 -2.83
N ARG A 27 -16.43 -12.28 -1.76
CA ARG A 27 -17.74 -11.60 -1.63
C ARG A 27 -17.77 -10.16 -2.20
N GLY A 28 -16.80 -9.79 -3.03
CA GLY A 28 -16.76 -8.46 -3.68
C GLY A 28 -16.39 -7.31 -2.75
N LYS A 29 -15.51 -7.54 -1.76
CA LYS A 29 -14.98 -6.48 -0.87
C LYS A 29 -14.24 -5.41 -1.66
N THR A 30 -13.33 -5.82 -2.54
CA THR A 30 -12.58 -4.94 -3.45
C THR A 30 -13.51 -4.12 -4.35
N LEU A 31 -14.47 -4.78 -5.00
CA LEU A 31 -15.47 -4.11 -5.83
C LEU A 31 -16.28 -3.07 -5.03
N THR A 32 -16.70 -3.40 -3.81
CA THR A 32 -17.41 -2.48 -2.92
C THR A 32 -16.55 -1.26 -2.57
N ALA A 33 -15.25 -1.46 -2.33
CA ALA A 33 -14.31 -0.36 -2.05
C ALA A 33 -14.12 0.55 -3.28
N ILE A 34 -14.02 -0.02 -4.48
CA ILE A 34 -13.91 0.75 -5.75
C ILE A 34 -15.17 1.60 -5.97
N HIS A 35 -16.36 1.02 -5.87
CA HIS A 35 -17.60 1.79 -5.98
C HIS A 35 -17.75 2.85 -4.88
N ARG A 36 -17.23 2.58 -3.68
CA ARG A 36 -17.19 3.57 -2.61
C ARG A 36 -16.26 4.73 -2.96
N ALA A 37 -15.09 4.47 -3.56
CA ALA A 37 -14.19 5.51 -4.05
C ALA A 37 -14.88 6.39 -5.11
N ILE A 38 -15.57 5.78 -6.08
CA ILE A 38 -16.34 6.51 -7.11
C ILE A 38 -17.45 7.35 -6.45
N HIS A 39 -18.19 6.79 -5.50
CA HIS A 39 -19.22 7.52 -4.76
C HIS A 39 -18.63 8.71 -3.99
N LEU A 40 -17.49 8.52 -3.33
CA LEU A 40 -16.81 9.59 -2.60
C LEU A 40 -16.33 10.69 -3.55
N LYS A 41 -15.74 10.32 -4.70
CA LYS A 41 -15.31 11.28 -5.73
C LYS A 41 -16.47 12.14 -6.19
N ASN A 42 -17.58 11.52 -6.59
CA ASN A 42 -18.70 12.22 -7.21
C ASN A 42 -19.52 13.08 -6.23
N ASN A 43 -19.42 12.84 -4.91
CA ASN A 43 -20.28 13.51 -3.92
C ASN A 43 -19.51 14.33 -2.87
N TYR A 44 -18.21 14.10 -2.68
CA TYR A 44 -17.44 14.69 -1.57
C TYR A 44 -16.11 15.32 -2.01
N CYS A 45 -15.56 14.96 -3.17
CA CYS A 45 -14.41 15.67 -3.71
C CYS A 45 -14.92 16.90 -4.48
N LEU A 46 -14.89 18.06 -3.85
CA LEU A 46 -15.40 19.32 -4.42
C LEU A 46 -14.27 20.21 -4.93
N TYR A 47 -13.08 20.07 -4.34
CA TYR A 47 -11.91 20.89 -4.64
C TYR A 47 -10.87 20.09 -5.43
N ASN A 48 -9.91 20.80 -6.04
CA ASN A 48 -8.82 20.18 -6.81
C ASN A 48 -7.83 19.42 -5.92
N ASP A 49 -7.74 19.81 -4.64
CA ASP A 49 -6.86 19.18 -3.67
C ASP A 49 -7.51 17.97 -2.98
N ASP A 50 -8.80 17.72 -3.25
CA ASP A 50 -9.52 16.55 -2.75
C ASP A 50 -9.09 15.32 -3.55
N ASN A 51 -8.46 14.37 -2.86
CA ASN A 51 -7.89 13.18 -3.47
C ASN A 51 -8.38 11.92 -2.77
N ILE A 52 -8.47 10.84 -3.54
CA ILE A 52 -8.81 9.51 -3.02
C ILE A 52 -7.61 8.60 -3.22
N ILE A 53 -7.17 7.99 -2.12
CA ILE A 53 -6.09 7.02 -2.13
C ILE A 53 -6.66 5.65 -1.76
N MET A 54 -6.40 4.66 -2.60
CA MET A 54 -6.64 3.26 -2.31
C MET A 54 -5.29 2.57 -2.07
N ILE A 55 -5.16 1.94 -0.90
CA ILE A 55 -3.95 1.21 -0.53
C ILE A 55 -4.19 -0.28 -0.77
N ILE A 56 -3.28 -0.92 -1.50
CA ILE A 56 -3.35 -2.34 -1.86
C ILE A 56 -2.12 -3.08 -1.31
N PRO A 57 -2.21 -4.40 -1.07
CA PRO A 57 -1.11 -5.16 -0.47
C PRO A 57 0.06 -5.39 -1.45
N ASN A 58 -0.23 -5.57 -2.74
CA ASN A 58 0.75 -5.84 -3.79
C ASN A 58 0.31 -5.19 -5.11
N ASP A 59 1.25 -5.00 -6.04
CA ASP A 59 0.97 -4.34 -7.32
C ASP A 59 0.27 -5.24 -8.35
N GLU A 60 0.18 -6.55 -8.08
CA GLU A 60 -0.42 -7.53 -9.00
C GLU A 60 -1.88 -7.19 -9.36
N GLU A 61 -2.65 -6.66 -8.40
CA GLU A 61 -4.06 -6.31 -8.60
C GLU A 61 -4.27 -4.85 -9.04
N LYS A 62 -3.19 -4.06 -9.16
CA LYS A 62 -3.28 -2.60 -9.36
C LYS A 62 -3.95 -2.25 -10.69
N GLU A 63 -3.52 -2.90 -11.77
CA GLU A 63 -4.06 -2.68 -13.12
C GLU A 63 -5.54 -3.07 -13.18
N ASP A 64 -5.90 -4.22 -12.61
CA ASP A 64 -7.29 -4.67 -12.56
C ASP A 64 -8.20 -3.71 -11.78
N ILE A 65 -7.73 -3.18 -10.65
CA ILE A 65 -8.47 -2.19 -9.85
C ILE A 65 -8.70 -0.91 -10.66
N LEU A 66 -7.67 -0.41 -11.34
CA LEU A 66 -7.77 0.78 -12.19
C LEU A 66 -8.74 0.55 -13.35
N ASN A 67 -8.64 -0.60 -14.03
CA ASN A 67 -9.54 -0.97 -15.12
C ASN A 67 -11.00 -1.05 -14.67
N ILE A 68 -11.27 -1.66 -13.51
CA ILE A 68 -12.62 -1.69 -12.93
C ILE A 68 -13.09 -0.28 -12.57
N TYR A 69 -12.22 0.53 -11.96
CA TYR A 69 -12.54 1.91 -11.59
C TYR A 69 -12.92 2.76 -12.81
N GLU A 70 -12.13 2.72 -13.88
CA GLU A 70 -12.39 3.47 -15.12
C GLU A 70 -13.70 3.03 -15.77
N LYS A 71 -13.90 1.72 -15.91
CA LYS A 71 -15.12 1.14 -16.49
C LYS A 71 -16.39 1.52 -15.71
N GLU A 72 -16.32 1.47 -14.37
CA GLU A 72 -17.47 1.83 -13.53
C GLU A 72 -17.66 3.36 -13.45
N GLN A 73 -16.60 4.16 -13.65
CA GLN A 73 -16.72 5.62 -13.76
C GLN A 73 -17.39 6.05 -15.08
N GLU A 74 -17.02 5.44 -16.21
CA GLU A 74 -17.60 5.74 -17.53
C GLU A 74 -19.10 5.41 -17.63
N SER A 75 -19.53 4.38 -16.90
CA SER A 75 -20.96 4.00 -16.83
C SER A 75 -21.77 4.87 -15.85
N GLY A 76 -21.11 5.77 -15.12
CA GLY A 76 -21.71 6.62 -14.10
C GLY A 76 -22.42 7.87 -14.64
N ILE A 77 -23.29 8.43 -13.81
CA ILE A 77 -23.98 9.70 -14.07
C ILE A 77 -22.96 10.84 -14.07
N LEU A 78 -22.90 11.62 -15.16
CA LEU A 78 -22.14 12.87 -15.22
C LEU A 78 -22.66 13.84 -14.15
N THR A 79 -21.80 14.16 -13.19
CA THR A 79 -22.07 15.14 -12.14
C THR A 79 -21.37 16.46 -12.46
N LEU A 80 -21.75 17.53 -11.77
CA LEU A 80 -21.11 18.85 -11.92
C LEU A 80 -19.58 18.80 -11.70
N PHE A 81 -19.10 17.84 -10.89
CA PHE A 81 -17.70 17.69 -10.52
C PHE A 81 -16.95 16.68 -11.41
N SER A 82 -17.61 16.05 -12.38
CA SER A 82 -16.99 15.05 -13.26
C SER A 82 -15.90 15.61 -14.17
N TYR A 83 -15.83 16.93 -14.35
CA TYR A 83 -14.79 17.62 -15.12
C TYR A 83 -13.56 18.01 -14.29
N ASN A 84 -13.57 17.85 -12.97
CA ASN A 84 -12.39 18.07 -12.17
C ASN A 84 -11.42 16.89 -12.37
N ASN A 85 -10.14 17.19 -12.61
CA ASN A 85 -9.05 16.21 -12.71
C ASN A 85 -8.68 15.61 -11.33
N GLN A 86 -9.68 15.19 -10.57
CA GLN A 86 -9.50 14.59 -9.25
C GLN A 86 -8.90 13.21 -9.39
N SER A 87 -7.76 13.02 -8.72
CA SER A 87 -6.96 11.83 -8.84
C SER A 87 -7.47 10.76 -7.87
N PHE A 88 -8.00 9.68 -8.43
CA PHE A 88 -8.09 8.39 -7.75
C PHE A 88 -6.73 7.71 -7.95
N ASN A 89 -5.96 7.56 -6.88
CA ASN A 89 -4.65 6.93 -6.94
C ASN A 89 -4.65 5.63 -6.16
N VAL A 90 -4.03 4.62 -6.75
CA VAL A 90 -3.83 3.31 -6.14
C VAL A 90 -2.35 3.17 -5.83
N PHE A 91 -2.01 2.84 -4.59
CA PHE A 91 -0.62 2.62 -4.16
C PHE A 91 -0.48 1.38 -3.30
N THR A 92 0.69 0.76 -3.32
CA THR A 92 1.11 -0.14 -2.23
C THR A 92 1.63 0.65 -1.04
N ILE A 93 1.73 -0.01 0.12
CA ILE A 93 2.38 0.59 1.28
C ILE A 93 3.84 0.91 0.96
N ASP A 94 4.53 0.03 0.23
CA ASP A 94 5.93 0.19 -0.13
C ASP A 94 6.15 1.38 -1.07
N GLU A 95 5.28 1.59 -2.06
CA GLU A 95 5.32 2.78 -2.92
C GLU A 95 5.19 4.08 -2.12
N ILE A 96 4.30 4.10 -1.11
CA ILE A 96 4.11 5.27 -0.24
C ILE A 96 5.38 5.50 0.59
N ILE A 97 5.92 4.45 1.20
CA ILE A 97 7.13 4.53 2.02
C ILE A 97 8.30 5.00 1.15
N GLU A 98 8.50 4.41 -0.02
CA GLU A 98 9.59 4.74 -0.92
C GLU A 98 9.48 6.20 -1.39
N SER A 99 8.29 6.65 -1.80
CA SER A 99 8.06 8.04 -2.18
C SER A 99 8.48 9.03 -1.09
N LYS A 100 8.11 8.75 0.17
CA LYS A 100 8.49 9.59 1.32
C LYS A 100 9.97 9.46 1.65
N PHE A 101 10.53 8.25 1.54
CA PHE A 101 11.93 8.00 1.78
C PHE A 101 12.78 8.77 0.77
N GLN A 102 12.45 8.73 -0.53
CA GLN A 102 13.17 9.46 -1.59
C GLN A 102 13.21 10.98 -1.35
N GLN A 103 12.13 11.57 -0.81
CA GLN A 103 12.09 13.00 -0.45
C GLN A 103 13.11 13.36 0.65
N ILE A 104 13.34 12.45 1.59
CA ILE A 104 14.34 12.59 2.67
C ILE A 104 15.75 12.24 2.17
N LYS A 105 15.84 11.35 1.17
CA LYS A 105 17.05 10.68 0.69
C LYS A 105 17.91 11.52 -0.27
N SER A 106 17.61 12.79 -0.53
CA SER A 106 18.32 13.61 -1.53
C SER A 106 19.87 13.60 -1.43
N ASN A 107 20.49 13.05 -0.37
CA ASN A 107 21.93 12.79 -0.25
C ASN A 107 22.37 11.38 0.25
N LYS A 108 21.56 10.30 0.23
CA LYS A 108 21.98 8.99 0.77
C LYS A 108 21.57 7.80 -0.12
N SER A 109 22.46 6.90 -0.53
CA SER A 109 22.08 5.67 -1.24
C SER A 109 21.72 4.54 -0.27
N LEU A 110 20.96 3.54 -0.76
CA LEU A 110 20.92 2.25 -0.06
C LEU A 110 22.26 1.57 -0.27
N ILE A 111 22.72 0.86 0.75
CA ILE A 111 24.00 0.15 0.74
C ILE A 111 23.81 -1.17 -0.01
N GLU A 112 24.77 -1.53 -0.87
CA GLU A 112 24.76 -2.82 -1.58
C GLU A 112 24.82 -3.99 -0.59
N ASP A 113 24.24 -5.14 -0.96
CA ASP A 113 24.20 -6.33 -0.09
C ASP A 113 25.59 -6.86 0.26
N SER A 114 26.57 -6.66 -0.63
CA SER A 114 27.99 -6.93 -0.39
C SER A 114 28.50 -6.18 0.85
N ILE A 115 28.23 -4.88 0.91
CA ILE A 115 28.64 -4.00 2.01
C ILE A 115 27.79 -4.29 3.26
N ARG A 116 26.49 -4.59 3.12
CA ARG A 116 25.64 -5.03 4.26
C ARG A 116 26.23 -6.27 4.92
N ALA A 117 26.66 -7.25 4.13
CA ALA A 117 27.29 -8.48 4.62
C ALA A 117 28.63 -8.20 5.32
N GLU A 118 29.45 -7.29 4.81
CA GLU A 118 30.70 -6.87 5.45
C GLU A 118 30.45 -6.19 6.80
N ILE A 119 29.55 -5.22 6.85
CA ILE A 119 29.15 -4.55 8.11
C ILE A 119 28.65 -5.58 9.13
N LEU A 120 27.82 -6.53 8.70
CA LEU A 120 27.28 -7.55 9.58
C LEU A 120 28.37 -8.50 10.12
N LYS A 121 29.36 -8.85 9.29
CA LYS A 121 30.53 -9.62 9.74
C LYS A 121 31.30 -8.87 10.83
N GLU A 122 31.56 -7.58 10.63
CA GLU A 122 32.22 -6.75 11.65
C GLU A 122 31.44 -6.73 12.96
N CYS A 123 30.12 -6.54 12.90
CA CYS A 123 29.24 -6.59 14.07
C CYS A 123 29.29 -7.95 14.78
N ILE A 124 29.28 -9.06 14.03
CA ILE A 124 29.37 -10.42 14.59
C ILE A 124 30.70 -10.61 15.31
N ILE A 125 31.82 -10.20 14.69
CA ILE A 125 33.15 -10.31 15.28
C ILE A 125 33.22 -9.52 16.59
N GLU A 126 32.71 -8.28 16.60
CA GLU A 126 32.72 -7.43 17.78
C GLU A 126 31.84 -7.99 18.91
N LEU A 127 30.62 -8.43 18.59
CA LEU A 127 29.71 -9.03 19.56
C LEU A 127 30.25 -10.35 20.13
N LYS A 128 30.96 -11.14 19.32
CA LYS A 128 31.57 -12.41 19.75
C LYS A 128 32.69 -12.20 20.76
N LYS A 129 33.42 -11.08 20.70
CA LYS A 129 34.41 -10.71 21.74
C LYS A 129 33.74 -10.61 23.12
N GLN A 130 32.54 -10.04 23.18
CA GLN A 130 31.76 -9.88 24.41
C GLN A 130 31.01 -11.16 24.82
N LYS A 131 30.53 -11.94 23.84
CA LYS A 131 29.70 -13.14 24.04
C LYS A 131 30.37 -14.40 23.48
N LYS A 132 31.56 -14.73 23.99
CA LYS A 132 32.44 -15.81 23.48
C LYS A 132 31.79 -17.20 23.37
N ARG A 133 30.77 -17.50 24.18
CA ARG A 133 30.08 -18.81 24.18
C ARG A 133 28.89 -18.87 23.23
N SER A 134 28.58 -17.79 22.50
CA SER A 134 27.46 -17.78 21.58
C SER A 134 27.71 -18.73 20.40
N LYS A 135 26.77 -19.66 20.18
CA LYS A 135 26.83 -20.62 19.05
C LYS A 135 26.34 -20.02 17.73
N ILE A 136 25.59 -18.92 17.81
CA ILE A 136 24.90 -18.26 16.69
C ILE A 136 25.68 -17.07 16.13
N LEU A 137 26.62 -16.48 16.90
CA LEU A 137 27.47 -15.40 16.39
C LEU A 137 28.63 -15.98 15.58
N LYS A 138 28.36 -16.38 14.34
CA LYS A 138 29.36 -16.90 13.41
C LYS A 138 29.18 -16.26 12.03
N GLU A 139 30.30 -16.02 11.36
CA GLU A 139 30.31 -15.43 10.02
C GLU A 139 29.61 -16.30 8.97
N GLU A 140 29.58 -17.63 9.16
CA GLU A 140 28.85 -18.57 8.30
C GLU A 140 27.33 -18.35 8.30
N TYR A 141 26.79 -17.64 9.30
CA TYR A 141 25.35 -17.32 9.40
C TYR A 141 25.01 -15.91 8.92
N VAL A 142 25.96 -15.19 8.28
CA VAL A 142 25.69 -13.83 7.76
C VAL A 142 24.55 -13.82 6.76
N SER A 143 24.54 -14.75 5.79
CA SER A 143 23.45 -14.86 4.82
C SER A 143 22.10 -15.13 5.49
N TYR A 144 22.10 -16.04 6.48
CA TYR A 144 20.90 -16.34 7.27
C TYR A 144 20.37 -15.11 8.02
N PHE A 145 21.26 -14.34 8.68
CA PHE A 145 20.84 -13.12 9.38
C PHE A 145 20.34 -12.02 8.44
N LEU A 146 20.92 -11.90 7.24
CA LEU A 146 20.42 -10.96 6.24
C LEU A 146 19.01 -11.35 5.78
N GLU A 147 18.79 -12.63 5.50
CA GLU A 147 17.45 -13.16 5.16
C GLU A 147 16.42 -12.87 6.28
N GLU A 148 16.80 -13.06 7.55
CA GLU A 148 15.92 -12.78 8.70
C GLU A 148 15.64 -11.30 8.91
N PHE A 149 16.49 -10.38 8.44
CA PHE A 149 16.21 -8.94 8.51
C PHE A 149 15.29 -8.46 7.39
N ASP A 150 15.25 -9.19 6.28
CA ASP A 150 14.41 -8.89 5.13
C ASP A 150 13.04 -9.62 5.21
N TYR A 151 12.83 -10.48 6.22
CA TYR A 151 11.57 -11.14 6.56
C TYR A 151 10.68 -10.30 7.49
#